data_AF-A0A1I5AJA3-F1
#
_entry.id   AF-A0A1I5AJA3-F1
#
_cell.length_a   1.000
_cell.length_b   1.000
_cell.length_c   1.000
_cell.angle_alpha   90.00
_cell.angle_beta   90.00
_cell.angle_gamma   90.00
#
_symmetry.space_group_name_H-M   'P 1'
#
loop_
_entity.id
_entity.type
_entity.pdbx_description
1 polymer ?
#
loop_
_entity_poly.entity_id
_entity_poly.type
_entity_poly.pdbx_seq_one_letter_code
_entity_poly.pdbx_strand_id
1 'polypeptide(L)'
;MNVHGKTPHRAGLTADGSGGRVASAQDSRARSVLRRVPPGAAVRTVVAVFGVLAAGAGVEHGIGEILQGSVASDGPFIRSWPDTEAFDVLGGEPALTVLPTMLLSGIVTVIVASGLGIWAIIGVHRRYGGLVLIGLSLLLLLVGGGFGPPLLAIILGLGGTWLTVPSQPPRAGSRAFARVWPWALGAGVVGYLGLVPGMLILNTMWGEQPTSLTYALMMLAFGGVILAVLAARTGDRLLAWSGVAQSDADRGVRKGRTR
;
A
#
# COMPACT_ATOMS: atom_id res chain seq x y z
N MET A 1 33.44 73.23 -48.93
CA MET A 1 33.08 74.32 -48.01
C MET A 1 32.46 73.72 -46.75
N ASN A 2 33.21 73.66 -45.65
CA ASN A 2 32.88 74.16 -44.29
C ASN A 2 31.38 74.53 -44.05
N VAL A 3 30.66 74.12 -42.99
CA VAL A 3 30.87 74.38 -41.54
C VAL A 3 29.84 73.60 -40.67
N HIS A 4 30.24 73.24 -39.43
CA HIS A 4 29.53 72.98 -38.13
C HIS A 4 28.02 72.62 -38.07
N GLY A 5 27.52 71.83 -37.10
CA GLY A 5 28.10 71.30 -35.86
C GLY A 5 27.01 70.91 -34.84
N LYS A 6 27.46 70.63 -33.60
CA LYS A 6 26.74 70.44 -32.32
C LYS A 6 26.09 69.08 -32.00
N THR A 7 26.82 68.31 -31.20
CA THR A 7 26.33 67.41 -30.13
C THR A 7 25.57 68.17 -29.02
N PRO A 8 24.64 67.48 -28.32
CA PRO A 8 24.76 67.43 -26.86
C PRO A 8 24.51 66.05 -26.21
N HIS A 9 25.05 65.98 -25.00
CA HIS A 9 25.14 64.97 -23.94
C HIS A 9 23.89 64.21 -23.43
N ARG A 10 24.21 63.05 -22.79
CA ARG A 10 23.56 62.33 -21.66
C ARG A 10 22.27 61.54 -22.01
N ALA A 11 21.98 60.37 -21.43
CA ALA A 11 22.35 59.79 -20.14
C ALA A 11 22.46 58.25 -20.21
N GLY A 12 23.29 57.68 -19.34
CA GLY A 12 23.42 56.25 -19.14
C GLY A 12 22.17 55.63 -18.49
N LEU A 13 21.79 54.45 -18.97
CA LEU A 13 20.88 53.53 -18.32
C LEU A 13 21.64 52.21 -18.15
N THR A 14 22.22 52.03 -16.97
CA THR A 14 22.68 50.73 -16.50
C THR A 14 21.44 49.88 -16.21
N ALA A 15 21.13 48.94 -17.09
CA ALA A 15 20.13 47.92 -16.84
C ALA A 15 20.60 47.02 -15.69
N ASP A 16 19.92 47.14 -14.56
CA ASP A 16 20.08 46.31 -13.37
C ASP A 16 19.73 44.85 -13.70
N GLY A 17 20.76 43.99 -13.73
CA GLY A 17 20.69 42.56 -13.99
C GLY A 17 20.34 41.70 -12.75
N SER A 18 19.73 42.27 -11.71
CA SER A 18 19.45 41.56 -10.45
C SER A 18 18.14 40.75 -10.46
N GLY A 19 17.19 41.03 -11.36
CA GLY A 19 15.86 40.40 -11.38
C GLY A 19 15.81 38.94 -11.85
N GLY A 20 16.81 38.45 -12.59
CA GLY A 20 16.82 37.09 -13.16
C GLY A 20 17.27 35.97 -12.20
N ARG A 21 18.04 36.30 -11.15
CA ARG A 21 18.63 35.28 -10.26
C ARG A 21 17.62 34.74 -9.23
N VAL A 22 16.70 35.58 -8.76
CA VAL A 22 15.74 35.21 -7.70
C VAL A 22 14.67 34.24 -8.22
N ALA A 23 14.16 34.44 -9.44
CA ALA A 23 13.22 33.51 -10.08
C ALA A 23 13.83 32.13 -10.31
N SER A 24 15.11 32.06 -10.69
CA SER A 24 15.82 30.78 -10.90
C SER A 24 16.03 29.99 -9.60
N ALA A 25 16.19 30.68 -8.47
CA ALA A 25 16.41 30.08 -7.15
C ALA A 25 15.11 29.55 -6.53
N GLN A 26 13.98 30.23 -6.73
CA GLN A 26 12.65 29.74 -6.32
C GLN A 26 12.18 28.56 -7.16
N ASP A 27 12.41 28.61 -8.48
CA ASP A 27 12.04 27.53 -9.40
C ASP A 27 12.90 26.26 -9.15
N SER A 28 14.19 26.43 -8.84
CA SER A 28 15.04 25.30 -8.42
C SER A 28 14.66 24.74 -7.04
N ARG A 29 14.20 25.56 -6.08
CA ARG A 29 13.64 25.08 -4.81
C ARG A 29 12.31 24.32 -5.00
N ALA A 30 11.38 24.85 -5.78
CA ALA A 30 10.11 24.17 -6.07
C ALA A 30 10.32 22.82 -6.78
N ARG A 31 11.27 22.76 -7.72
CA ARG A 31 11.71 21.51 -8.36
C ARG A 31 12.41 20.56 -7.38
N SER A 32 13.08 21.05 -6.34
CA SER A 32 13.72 20.22 -5.32
C SER A 32 12.73 19.61 -4.32
N VAL A 33 11.64 20.30 -4.01
CA VAL A 33 10.57 19.83 -3.12
C VAL A 33 9.70 18.78 -3.81
N LEU A 34 9.43 18.94 -5.11
CA LEU A 34 8.73 17.93 -5.93
C LEU A 34 9.55 16.65 -6.19
N ARG A 35 10.83 16.61 -5.78
CA ARG A 35 11.78 15.55 -6.17
C ARG A 35 11.93 14.37 -5.20
N ARG A 36 11.06 14.21 -4.19
CA ARG A 36 11.27 13.17 -3.17
C ARG A 36 10.03 12.37 -2.79
N VAL A 37 9.23 11.94 -3.76
CA VAL A 37 8.43 10.73 -3.52
C VAL A 37 9.37 9.54 -3.62
N PRO A 38 9.61 8.78 -2.54
CA PRO A 38 10.47 7.60 -2.60
C PRO A 38 9.90 6.61 -3.63
N PRO A 39 10.74 5.94 -4.43
CA PRO A 39 10.27 4.89 -5.33
C PRO A 39 9.44 3.86 -4.58
N GLY A 40 8.23 3.57 -5.07
CA GLY A 40 7.34 2.59 -4.46
C GLY A 40 6.41 3.15 -3.37
N ALA A 41 6.27 4.47 -3.24
CA ALA A 41 5.47 5.07 -2.16
C ALA A 41 4.00 4.61 -2.18
N ALA A 42 3.37 4.53 -3.36
CA ALA A 42 1.96 4.13 -3.44
C ALA A 42 1.78 2.66 -3.01
N VAL A 43 2.61 1.75 -3.54
CA VAL A 43 2.56 0.32 -3.14
C VAL A 43 2.84 0.16 -1.65
N ARG A 44 3.79 0.92 -1.09
CA ARG A 44 4.09 0.89 0.35
C ARG A 44 2.87 1.28 1.20
N THR A 45 2.14 2.32 0.80
CA THR A 45 0.91 2.72 1.50
C THR A 45 -0.13 1.61 1.46
N VAL A 46 -0.35 1.01 0.28
CA VAL A 46 -1.31 -0.09 0.13
C VAL A 46 -0.91 -1.29 1.00
N VAL A 47 0.37 -1.69 0.99
CA VAL A 47 0.86 -2.81 1.81
C VAL A 47 0.79 -2.50 3.30
N ALA A 48 1.13 -1.28 3.74
CA ALA A 48 1.04 -0.91 5.14
C ALA A 48 -0.41 -0.94 5.63
N VAL A 49 -1.35 -0.32 4.89
CA VAL A 49 -2.76 -0.27 5.28
C VAL A 49 -3.37 -1.67 5.34
N PHE A 50 -3.29 -2.44 4.25
CA PHE A 50 -3.90 -3.76 4.24
C PHE A 50 -3.13 -4.79 5.07
N GLY A 51 -1.82 -4.61 5.27
CA GLY A 51 -1.05 -5.46 6.16
C GLY A 51 -1.44 -5.25 7.62
N VAL A 52 -1.74 -4.02 8.04
CA VAL A 52 -2.30 -3.74 9.37
C VAL A 52 -3.72 -4.31 9.49
N LEU A 53 -4.55 -4.19 8.46
CA LEU A 53 -5.88 -4.79 8.47
C LEU A 53 -5.81 -6.32 8.60
N ALA A 54 -4.98 -6.98 7.78
CA ALA A 54 -4.73 -8.42 7.88
C ALA A 54 -4.20 -8.80 9.27
N ALA A 55 -3.26 -8.05 9.84
CA ALA A 55 -2.80 -8.26 11.21
C ALA A 55 -3.96 -8.14 12.22
N GLY A 56 -4.84 -7.16 12.04
CA GLY A 56 -6.02 -6.97 12.89
C GLY A 56 -6.97 -8.17 12.90
N ALA A 57 -7.28 -8.73 11.73
CA ALA A 57 -8.11 -9.95 11.68
C ALA A 57 -7.36 -11.18 12.18
N GLY A 58 -6.05 -11.29 11.95
CA GLY A 58 -5.26 -12.34 12.58
C GLY A 58 -5.34 -12.27 14.11
N VAL A 59 -5.24 -11.06 14.70
CA VAL A 59 -5.41 -10.87 16.15
C VAL A 59 -6.82 -11.26 16.60
N GLU A 60 -7.83 -10.90 15.82
CA GLU A 60 -9.24 -11.20 16.11
C GLU A 60 -9.51 -12.72 16.12
N HIS A 61 -9.00 -13.46 15.12
CA HIS A 61 -8.97 -14.93 15.14
C HIS A 61 -8.27 -15.47 16.39
N GLY A 62 -7.10 -14.92 16.74
CA GLY A 62 -6.36 -15.36 17.92
C GLY A 62 -7.10 -15.10 19.24
N ILE A 63 -7.90 -14.03 19.31
CA ILE A 63 -8.79 -13.76 20.46
C ILE A 63 -9.89 -14.83 20.53
N GLY A 64 -10.55 -15.14 19.41
CA GLY A 64 -11.57 -16.19 19.34
C GLY A 64 -11.05 -17.54 19.84
N GLU A 65 -9.84 -17.91 19.43
CA GLU A 65 -9.17 -19.14 19.88
C GLU A 65 -8.76 -19.11 21.36
N ILE A 66 -8.27 -17.98 21.88
CA ILE A 66 -7.95 -17.82 23.31
C ILE A 66 -9.20 -18.02 24.17
N LEU A 67 -10.35 -17.47 23.73
CA LEU A 67 -11.61 -17.57 24.46
C LEU A 67 -12.16 -19.00 24.55
N GLN A 68 -11.79 -19.89 23.63
CA GLN A 68 -12.12 -21.31 23.70
C GLN A 68 -11.31 -22.07 24.77
N GLY A 69 -10.20 -21.50 25.25
CA GLY A 69 -9.40 -22.05 26.34
C GLY A 69 -8.49 -23.22 25.96
N SER A 70 -7.99 -23.95 26.97
CA SER A 70 -7.02 -25.04 26.79
C SER A 70 -7.67 -26.36 26.34
N VAL A 71 -8.53 -26.29 25.33
CA VAL A 71 -9.17 -27.45 24.70
C VAL A 71 -8.32 -27.92 23.52
N ALA A 72 -8.23 -29.24 23.33
CA ALA A 72 -7.52 -29.83 22.20
C ALA A 72 -8.24 -29.51 20.88
N SER A 73 -7.49 -29.30 19.81
CA SER A 73 -8.09 -29.16 18.47
C SER A 73 -8.60 -30.51 17.96
N ASP A 74 -9.84 -30.58 17.47
CA ASP A 74 -10.42 -31.79 16.87
C ASP A 74 -9.73 -32.21 15.55
N GLY A 75 -8.88 -31.33 15.01
CA GLY A 75 -8.09 -31.55 13.81
C GLY A 75 -7.36 -30.28 13.39
N PRO A 76 -6.68 -30.29 12.24
CA PRO A 76 -5.95 -29.11 11.76
C PRO A 76 -6.88 -27.98 11.32
N PHE A 77 -8.13 -28.25 10.98
CA PHE A 77 -9.13 -27.23 10.65
C PHE A 77 -9.94 -26.89 11.89
N ILE A 78 -9.95 -25.60 12.24
CA ILE A 78 -10.61 -25.09 13.45
C ILE A 78 -11.52 -23.93 13.07
N ARG A 79 -12.43 -23.57 13.98
CA ARG A 79 -13.28 -22.38 13.88
C ARG A 79 -12.86 -21.43 15.00
N SER A 80 -12.47 -20.21 14.66
CA SER A 80 -12.05 -19.25 15.67
C SER A 80 -13.25 -18.69 16.45
N TRP A 81 -14.43 -18.63 15.81
CA TRP A 81 -15.70 -18.19 16.39
C TRP A 81 -16.85 -19.18 16.12
N PRO A 82 -16.84 -20.38 16.72
CA PRO A 82 -17.77 -21.46 16.36
C PRO A 82 -19.26 -21.16 16.65
N ASP A 83 -19.53 -20.29 17.63
CA ASP A 83 -20.88 -20.05 18.17
C ASP A 83 -21.28 -18.56 18.08
N THR A 84 -20.84 -17.87 17.02
CA THR A 84 -21.14 -16.44 16.81
C THR A 84 -21.94 -16.23 15.54
N GLU A 85 -23.23 -15.88 15.69
CA GLU A 85 -24.18 -15.68 14.58
C GLU A 85 -23.65 -14.75 13.47
N ALA A 86 -22.94 -13.68 13.86
CA ALA A 86 -22.34 -12.73 12.90
C ALA A 86 -21.34 -13.39 11.92
N PHE A 87 -20.79 -14.53 12.29
CA PHE A 87 -19.80 -15.29 11.53
C PHE A 87 -20.34 -16.60 10.95
N ASP A 88 -21.63 -16.90 11.09
CA ASP A 88 -22.23 -18.14 10.56
C ASP A 88 -22.10 -18.24 9.04
N VAL A 89 -22.27 -17.12 8.33
CA VAL A 89 -22.05 -17.03 6.88
C VAL A 89 -20.60 -17.36 6.50
N LEU A 90 -19.65 -17.09 7.40
CA LEU A 90 -18.25 -17.43 7.22
C LEU A 90 -17.90 -18.81 7.80
N GLY A 91 -18.85 -19.56 8.36
CA GLY A 91 -18.63 -20.86 8.97
C GLY A 91 -17.92 -20.80 10.33
N GLY A 92 -18.12 -19.72 11.10
CA GLY A 92 -17.43 -19.49 12.37
C GLY A 92 -15.95 -19.14 12.20
N GLU A 93 -15.62 -18.54 11.06
CA GLU A 93 -14.27 -18.15 10.62
C GLU A 93 -13.25 -19.30 10.63
N PRO A 94 -13.20 -20.09 9.54
CA PRO A 94 -12.31 -21.23 9.46
C PRO A 94 -10.85 -20.78 9.48
N ALA A 95 -10.05 -21.54 10.22
CA ALA A 95 -8.61 -21.41 10.29
C ALA A 95 -7.94 -22.77 10.22
N LEU A 96 -6.62 -22.75 10.04
CA LEU A 96 -5.78 -23.92 10.11
C LEU A 96 -4.79 -23.74 11.26
N THR A 97 -4.62 -24.78 12.08
CA THR A 97 -3.59 -24.80 13.13
C THR A 97 -2.88 -26.14 13.17
N VAL A 98 -1.57 -26.11 13.40
CA VAL A 98 -0.77 -27.31 13.71
C VAL A 98 -0.49 -27.44 15.21
N LEU A 99 -1.03 -26.51 16.02
CA LEU A 99 -0.81 -26.45 17.45
C LEU A 99 -1.86 -27.30 18.19
N PRO A 100 -1.49 -27.90 19.34
CA PRO A 100 -2.31 -28.93 19.99
C PRO A 100 -3.56 -28.39 20.69
N THR A 101 -3.59 -27.11 21.08
CA THR A 101 -4.70 -26.51 21.86
C THR A 101 -5.10 -25.14 21.32
N MET A 102 -6.38 -24.79 21.48
CA MET A 102 -6.92 -23.50 21.02
C MET A 102 -6.25 -22.32 21.72
N LEU A 103 -6.02 -22.40 23.03
CA LEU A 103 -5.31 -21.36 23.77
C LEU A 103 -3.91 -21.09 23.22
N LEU A 104 -3.13 -22.15 22.94
CA LEU A 104 -1.79 -21.98 22.39
C LEU A 104 -1.83 -21.44 20.96
N SER A 105 -2.76 -21.96 20.15
CA SER A 105 -3.05 -21.48 18.79
C SER A 105 -3.32 -19.98 18.79
N GLY A 106 -4.24 -19.52 19.65
CA GLY A 106 -4.62 -18.12 19.71
C GLY A 106 -3.52 -17.19 20.20
N ILE A 107 -2.76 -17.58 21.23
CA ILE A 107 -1.61 -16.79 21.72
C ILE A 107 -0.55 -16.63 20.61
N VAL A 108 -0.18 -17.73 19.94
CA VAL A 108 0.81 -17.70 18.86
C VAL A 108 0.29 -16.90 17.67
N THR A 109 -0.99 -17.04 17.32
CA THR A 109 -1.66 -16.25 16.29
C THR A 109 -1.56 -14.75 16.57
N VAL A 110 -1.89 -14.30 17.78
CA VAL A 110 -1.79 -12.87 18.16
C VAL A 110 -0.35 -12.34 18.01
N ILE A 111 0.64 -13.13 18.44
CA ILE A 111 2.06 -12.75 18.33
C ILE A 111 2.48 -12.64 16.86
N VAL A 112 2.17 -13.64 16.04
CA VAL A 112 2.54 -13.68 14.62
C VAL A 112 1.81 -12.58 13.85
N ALA A 113 0.53 -12.36 14.11
CA ALA A 113 -0.27 -11.31 13.50
C ALA A 113 0.27 -9.91 13.84
N SER A 114 0.65 -9.68 15.11
CA SER A 114 1.30 -8.44 15.54
C SER A 114 2.63 -8.22 14.81
N GLY A 115 3.45 -9.27 14.71
CA GLY A 115 4.70 -9.25 13.93
C GLY A 115 4.47 -8.91 12.46
N LEU A 116 3.42 -9.47 11.84
CA LEU A 116 2.99 -9.16 10.48
C LEU A 116 2.61 -7.69 10.32
N GLY A 117 1.80 -7.13 11.23
CA GLY A 117 1.40 -5.73 11.21
C GLY A 117 2.58 -4.78 11.35
N ILE A 118 3.48 -5.04 12.31
CA ILE A 118 4.72 -4.27 12.49
C ILE A 118 5.55 -4.34 11.20
N TRP A 119 5.76 -5.54 10.66
CA TRP A 119 6.57 -5.74 9.47
C TRP A 119 5.97 -5.08 8.21
N ALA A 120 4.63 -5.05 8.08
CA ALA A 120 3.96 -4.36 6.99
C ALA A 120 4.27 -2.85 6.98
N ILE A 121 4.42 -2.24 8.16
CA ILE A 121 4.75 -0.82 8.31
C ILE A 121 6.25 -0.57 8.08
N ILE A 122 7.12 -1.29 8.81
CA ILE A 122 8.54 -0.96 8.90
C ILE A 122 9.46 -1.84 8.03
N GLY A 123 8.98 -2.99 7.58
CA GLY A 123 9.80 -4.04 6.96
C GLY A 123 9.61 -4.17 5.45
N VAL A 124 8.45 -3.77 4.92
CA VAL A 124 8.09 -3.95 3.49
C VAL A 124 9.10 -3.34 2.52
N HIS A 125 9.80 -2.28 2.92
CA HIS A 125 10.76 -1.58 2.07
C HIS A 125 12.15 -2.23 2.01
N ARG A 126 12.41 -3.25 2.83
CA ARG A 126 13.69 -3.96 2.86
C ARG A 126 13.82 -4.83 1.59
N ARG A 127 15.05 -5.23 1.26
CA ARG A 127 15.37 -6.05 0.07
C ARG A 127 14.48 -7.30 -0.06
N TYR A 128 14.13 -7.92 1.07
CA TYR A 128 13.27 -9.11 1.14
C TYR A 128 11.92 -8.82 1.83
N GLY A 129 11.49 -7.55 1.87
CA GLY A 129 10.31 -7.11 2.61
C GLY A 129 9.03 -7.89 2.26
N GLY A 130 8.76 -8.04 0.96
CA GLY A 130 7.61 -8.83 0.48
C GLY A 130 7.75 -10.34 0.73
N LEU A 131 8.96 -10.91 0.69
CA LEU A 131 9.16 -12.34 1.01
C LEU A 131 8.92 -12.62 2.49
N VAL A 132 9.36 -11.73 3.38
CA VAL A 132 9.08 -11.87 4.82
C VAL A 132 7.58 -11.73 5.09
N LEU A 133 6.84 -10.87 4.38
CA LEU A 133 5.38 -10.83 4.47
C LEU A 133 4.73 -12.15 4.04
N ILE A 134 5.20 -12.76 2.95
CA ILE A 134 4.72 -14.08 2.51
C ILE A 134 5.04 -15.14 3.57
N GLY A 135 6.25 -15.14 4.14
CA GLY A 135 6.63 -16.08 5.19
C GLY A 135 5.79 -15.92 6.46
N LEU A 136 5.58 -14.69 6.93
CA LEU A 136 4.73 -14.39 8.09
C LEU A 136 3.27 -14.75 7.82
N SER A 137 2.79 -14.57 6.59
CA SER A 137 1.45 -15.00 6.18
C SER A 137 1.28 -16.52 6.25
N LEU A 138 2.23 -17.28 5.67
CA LEU A 138 2.21 -18.74 5.75
C LEU A 138 2.29 -19.22 7.18
N LEU A 139 3.11 -18.58 8.01
CA LEU A 139 3.16 -18.88 9.44
C LEU A 139 1.82 -18.57 10.11
N LEU A 140 1.21 -17.42 9.83
CA LEU A 140 -0.09 -17.02 10.37
C LEU A 140 -1.19 -18.04 10.00
N LEU A 141 -1.18 -18.56 8.77
CA LEU A 141 -2.09 -19.62 8.32
C LEU A 141 -1.90 -20.93 9.09
N LEU A 142 -0.67 -21.26 9.49
CA LEU A 142 -0.36 -22.52 10.17
C LEU A 142 -0.66 -22.50 11.67
N VAL A 143 -0.89 -21.33 12.26
CA VAL A 143 -1.02 -21.18 13.72
C VAL A 143 -2.41 -20.76 14.18
N GLY A 144 -3.39 -20.59 13.26
CA GLY A 144 -4.77 -20.21 13.60
C GLY A 144 -5.27 -18.88 13.04
N GLY A 145 -4.46 -18.11 12.31
CA GLY A 145 -4.84 -16.76 11.88
C GLY A 145 -5.85 -16.64 10.73
N GLY A 146 -6.67 -17.66 10.49
CA GLY A 146 -7.70 -17.68 9.45
C GLY A 146 -7.17 -17.87 8.02
N PHE A 147 -8.07 -18.07 7.05
CA PHE A 147 -7.69 -18.11 5.63
C PHE A 147 -7.56 -16.71 5.00
N GLY A 148 -8.43 -15.78 5.42
CA GLY A 148 -8.48 -14.43 4.86
C GLY A 148 -7.20 -13.62 5.07
N PRO A 149 -6.72 -13.46 6.32
CA PRO A 149 -5.57 -12.62 6.61
C PRO A 149 -4.27 -13.08 5.95
N PRO A 150 -3.91 -14.39 5.97
CA PRO A 150 -2.78 -14.90 5.20
C PRO A 150 -2.90 -14.65 3.70
N LEU A 151 -4.07 -14.94 3.10
CA LEU A 151 -4.28 -14.72 1.67
C LEU A 151 -4.05 -13.25 1.28
N LEU A 152 -4.58 -12.32 2.06
CA LEU A 152 -4.32 -10.88 1.87
C LEU A 152 -2.83 -10.56 1.95
N ALA A 153 -2.15 -11.02 3.00
CA ALA A 153 -0.73 -10.76 3.19
C ALA A 153 0.16 -11.38 2.08
N ILE A 154 -0.24 -12.51 1.48
CA ILE A 154 0.42 -13.07 0.30
C ILE A 154 0.25 -12.16 -0.91
N ILE A 155 -0.98 -11.69 -1.19
CA ILE A 155 -1.26 -10.75 -2.30
C ILE A 155 -0.40 -9.48 -2.15
N LEU A 156 -0.34 -8.93 -0.93
CA LEU A 156 0.47 -7.75 -0.61
C LEU A 156 1.97 -8.03 -0.74
N GLY A 157 2.42 -9.18 -0.25
CA GLY A 157 3.79 -9.65 -0.35
C GLY A 157 4.23 -9.74 -1.81
N LEU A 158 3.44 -10.40 -2.66
CA LEU A 158 3.67 -10.49 -4.11
C LEU A 158 3.68 -9.10 -4.76
N GLY A 159 2.72 -8.23 -4.41
CA GLY A 159 2.64 -6.86 -4.90
C GLY A 159 3.88 -6.02 -4.56
N GLY A 160 4.41 -6.19 -3.34
CA GLY A 160 5.59 -5.53 -2.81
C GLY A 160 6.91 -6.16 -3.23
N THR A 161 6.92 -7.45 -3.61
CA THR A 161 8.10 -8.05 -4.23
C THR A 161 8.34 -7.40 -5.59
N TRP A 162 9.59 -6.98 -5.83
CA TRP A 162 10.05 -6.41 -7.10
C TRP A 162 9.50 -5.00 -7.39
N LEU A 163 9.94 -4.02 -6.60
CA LEU A 163 10.04 -2.61 -7.01
C LEU A 163 11.18 -2.46 -8.05
N THR A 164 11.11 -3.19 -9.15
CA THR A 164 12.16 -3.19 -10.18
C THR A 164 12.05 -1.96 -11.06
N VAL A 165 13.21 -1.42 -11.43
CA VAL A 165 13.37 -0.39 -12.45
C VAL A 165 12.63 -0.84 -13.71
N PRO A 166 11.73 -0.03 -14.25
CA PRO A 166 10.85 -0.49 -15.31
C PRO A 166 11.61 -0.57 -16.63
N SER A 167 11.54 -1.73 -17.30
CA SER A 167 12.24 -2.00 -18.56
C SER A 167 11.40 -1.73 -19.81
N GLN A 168 10.08 -1.58 -19.67
CA GLN A 168 9.16 -1.33 -20.78
C GLN A 168 8.41 -0.01 -20.65
N PRO A 169 8.24 0.76 -21.75
CA PRO A 169 7.58 2.05 -21.73
C PRO A 169 6.13 1.92 -21.25
N PRO A 170 5.59 2.96 -20.59
CA PRO A 170 4.22 2.95 -20.13
C PRO A 170 3.23 2.82 -21.30
N ARG A 171 2.20 1.99 -21.10
CA ARG A 171 1.16 1.74 -22.10
C ARG A 171 0.14 2.88 -22.12
N ALA A 172 -0.62 2.96 -23.22
CA ALA A 172 -1.80 3.81 -23.29
C ALA A 172 -2.74 3.48 -22.11
N GLY A 173 -3.26 4.50 -21.43
CA GLY A 173 -4.15 4.34 -20.27
C GLY A 173 -3.47 4.12 -18.92
N SER A 174 -2.15 3.86 -18.85
CA SER A 174 -1.46 3.63 -17.55
C SER A 174 -1.63 4.80 -16.57
N ARG A 175 -1.66 6.05 -17.06
CA ARG A 175 -1.88 7.24 -16.21
C ARG A 175 -3.30 7.28 -15.63
N ALA A 176 -4.31 6.89 -16.41
CA ALA A 176 -5.68 6.84 -15.92
C ALA A 176 -5.83 5.73 -14.88
N PHE A 177 -5.28 4.54 -15.16
CA PHE A 177 -5.29 3.42 -14.22
C PHE A 177 -4.56 3.73 -12.92
N ALA A 178 -3.41 4.41 -12.99
CA ALA A 178 -2.68 4.86 -11.81
C ALA A 178 -3.44 5.87 -10.94
N ARG A 179 -4.54 6.49 -11.39
CA ARG A 179 -5.38 7.34 -10.54
C ARG A 179 -6.45 6.56 -9.78
N VAL A 180 -6.62 5.27 -10.07
CA VAL A 180 -7.63 4.40 -9.45
C VAL A 180 -7.18 3.90 -8.08
N TRP A 181 -5.87 3.83 -7.81
CA TRP A 181 -5.36 3.20 -6.58
C TRP A 181 -5.92 3.78 -5.26
N PRO A 182 -6.11 5.10 -5.04
CA PRO A 182 -6.64 5.58 -3.77
C PRO A 182 -8.12 5.22 -3.59
N TRP A 183 -8.88 5.18 -4.69
CA TRP A 183 -10.29 4.75 -4.66
C TRP A 183 -10.41 3.24 -4.41
N ALA A 184 -9.57 2.44 -5.06
CA ALA A 184 -9.51 1.00 -4.82
C ALA A 184 -9.06 0.68 -3.39
N LEU A 185 -8.10 1.45 -2.85
CA LEU A 185 -7.68 1.36 -1.46
C LEU A 185 -8.84 1.67 -0.52
N GLY A 186 -9.52 2.81 -0.72
CA GLY A 186 -10.67 3.20 0.09
C GLY A 186 -11.80 2.17 0.04
N ALA A 187 -12.15 1.68 -1.15
CA ALA A 187 -13.11 0.61 -1.34
C ALA A 187 -12.72 -0.65 -0.57
N GLY A 188 -11.48 -1.12 -0.71
CA GLY A 188 -11.02 -2.31 0.00
C GLY A 188 -10.99 -2.14 1.52
N VAL A 189 -10.62 -0.96 2.03
CA VAL A 189 -10.68 -0.64 3.46
C VAL A 189 -12.13 -0.67 3.97
N VAL A 190 -13.07 -0.07 3.23
CA VAL A 190 -14.50 -0.11 3.58
C VAL A 190 -15.03 -1.53 3.55
N GLY A 191 -14.68 -2.32 2.53
CA GLY A 191 -15.06 -3.74 2.46
C GLY A 191 -14.53 -4.52 3.66
N TYR A 192 -13.28 -4.30 4.03
CA TYR A 192 -12.65 -4.99 5.14
C TYR A 192 -13.25 -4.61 6.50
N LEU A 193 -13.34 -3.30 6.78
CA LEU A 193 -13.94 -2.80 8.03
C LEU A 193 -15.44 -3.14 8.11
N GLY A 194 -16.10 -3.25 6.95
CA GLY A 194 -17.47 -3.74 6.86
C GLY A 194 -17.59 -5.21 7.23
N LEU A 195 -16.64 -6.06 6.86
CA LEU A 195 -16.60 -7.46 7.32
C LEU A 195 -16.29 -7.51 8.82
N VAL A 196 -15.15 -6.95 9.23
CA VAL A 196 -14.67 -6.96 10.61
C VAL A 196 -14.15 -5.58 10.97
N PRO A 197 -14.74 -4.87 11.96
CA PRO A 197 -15.79 -5.30 12.91
C PRO A 197 -17.23 -5.06 12.42
N GLY A 198 -17.45 -4.60 11.18
CA GLY A 198 -18.74 -4.08 10.73
C GLY A 198 -19.89 -5.09 10.80
N MET A 199 -19.69 -6.35 10.41
CA MET A 199 -20.74 -7.38 10.50
C MET A 199 -21.14 -7.66 11.94
N LEU A 200 -20.18 -7.63 12.87
CA LEU A 200 -20.46 -7.79 14.30
C LEU A 200 -21.33 -6.64 14.82
N ILE A 201 -21.00 -5.40 14.46
CA ILE A 201 -21.78 -4.22 14.85
C ILE A 201 -23.18 -4.28 14.25
N LEU A 202 -23.29 -4.59 12.95
CA LEU A 202 -24.58 -4.72 12.29
C LEU A 202 -25.44 -5.82 12.91
N ASN A 203 -24.84 -6.97 13.24
CA ASN A 203 -25.54 -8.08 13.88
C ASN A 203 -26.06 -7.69 15.27
N THR A 204 -25.25 -6.99 16.08
CA THR A 204 -25.68 -6.56 17.42
C THR A 204 -26.78 -5.49 17.38
N MET A 205 -26.82 -4.63 16.36
CA MET A 205 -27.79 -3.54 16.27
C MET A 205 -29.09 -3.91 15.52
N TRP A 206 -28.99 -4.75 14.48
CA TRP A 206 -30.09 -5.06 13.56
C TRP A 206 -30.34 -6.56 13.36
N GLY A 207 -29.61 -7.43 14.05
CA GLY A 207 -29.71 -8.89 13.91
C GLY A 207 -29.05 -9.42 12.64
N GLU A 208 -29.41 -10.65 12.26
CA GLU A 208 -28.80 -11.35 11.13
C GLU A 208 -28.80 -10.52 9.84
N GLN A 209 -27.63 -10.41 9.24
CA GLN A 209 -27.44 -9.68 7.99
C GLN A 209 -27.59 -10.62 6.79
N PRO A 210 -28.10 -10.12 5.65
CA PRO A 210 -28.26 -10.94 4.46
C PRO A 210 -26.90 -11.41 3.94
N THR A 211 -26.80 -12.69 3.57
CA THR A 211 -25.56 -13.32 3.05
C THR A 211 -24.96 -12.55 1.86
N SER A 212 -25.81 -11.92 1.04
CA SER A 212 -25.37 -11.09 -0.10
C SER A 212 -24.51 -9.90 0.33
N LEU A 213 -24.76 -9.31 1.50
CA LEU A 213 -23.96 -8.23 2.05
C LEU A 213 -22.56 -8.71 2.39
N THR A 214 -22.43 -9.85 3.08
CA THR A 214 -21.12 -10.46 3.40
C THR A 214 -20.31 -10.72 2.14
N TYR A 215 -20.91 -11.33 1.11
CA TYR A 215 -20.22 -11.55 -0.16
C TYR A 215 -19.86 -10.26 -0.88
N ALA A 216 -20.73 -9.24 -0.87
CA ALA A 216 -20.43 -7.94 -1.46
C ALA A 216 -19.23 -7.27 -0.77
N LEU A 217 -19.19 -7.30 0.57
CA LEU A 217 -18.07 -6.78 1.35
C LEU A 217 -16.78 -7.56 1.11
N MET A 218 -16.87 -8.89 0.96
CA MET A 218 -15.73 -9.74 0.63
C MET A 218 -15.17 -9.43 -0.76
N MET A 219 -16.04 -9.29 -1.77
CA MET A 219 -15.64 -8.86 -3.11
C MET A 219 -15.02 -7.46 -3.09
N LEU A 220 -15.58 -6.54 -2.30
CA LEU A 220 -15.08 -5.19 -2.16
C LEU A 220 -13.70 -5.17 -1.48
N ALA A 221 -13.50 -5.95 -0.43
CA ALA A 221 -12.24 -6.08 0.29
C ALA A 221 -11.13 -6.67 -0.60
N PHE A 222 -11.31 -7.89 -1.10
CA PHE A 222 -10.29 -8.59 -1.89
C PHE A 222 -10.09 -7.96 -3.28
N GLY A 223 -11.19 -7.59 -3.95
CA GLY A 223 -11.13 -6.91 -5.24
C GLY A 223 -10.48 -5.53 -5.13
N GLY A 224 -10.80 -4.78 -4.06
CA GLY A 224 -10.19 -3.50 -3.73
C GLY A 224 -8.69 -3.61 -3.50
N VAL A 225 -8.24 -4.59 -2.71
CA VAL A 225 -6.81 -4.85 -2.47
C VAL A 225 -6.06 -5.14 -3.76
N ILE A 226 -6.55 -6.10 -4.57
CA ILE A 226 -5.91 -6.50 -5.82
C ILE A 226 -5.80 -5.29 -6.75
N LEU A 227 -6.90 -4.56 -6.93
CA LEU A 227 -6.94 -3.38 -7.79
C LEU A 227 -6.03 -2.27 -7.27
N ALA A 228 -6.01 -2.02 -5.96
CA ALA A 228 -5.15 -1.02 -5.33
C ALA A 228 -3.67 -1.34 -5.53
N VAL A 229 -3.25 -2.59 -5.31
CA VAL A 229 -1.87 -3.03 -5.53
C VAL A 229 -1.46 -2.84 -6.99
N LEU A 230 -2.27 -3.29 -7.94
CA LEU A 230 -1.96 -3.18 -9.38
C LEU A 230 -1.91 -1.73 -9.86
N ALA A 231 -2.86 -0.90 -9.43
CA ALA A 231 -2.93 0.51 -9.79
C ALA A 231 -1.79 1.32 -9.14
N ALA A 232 -1.49 1.07 -7.86
CA ALA A 232 -0.38 1.70 -7.14
C ALA A 232 0.96 1.37 -7.81
N ARG A 233 1.17 0.10 -8.15
CA ARG A 233 2.38 -0.36 -8.86
C ARG A 233 2.52 0.28 -10.23
N THR A 234 1.40 0.51 -10.93
CA THR A 234 1.41 1.26 -12.20
C THR A 234 1.82 2.71 -12.00
N GLY A 235 1.32 3.37 -10.95
CA GLY A 235 1.71 4.72 -10.57
C GLY A 235 3.20 4.84 -10.25
N ASP A 236 3.72 3.94 -9.40
CA ASP A 236 5.13 3.92 -9.03
C ASP A 236 6.04 3.68 -10.25
N ARG A 237 5.63 2.82 -11.19
CA ARG A 237 6.36 2.61 -12.46
C ARG A 237 6.39 3.83 -13.37
N LEU A 238 5.29 4.59 -13.45
CA LEU A 238 5.23 5.83 -14.24
C LEU A 238 6.17 6.90 -13.69
N LEU A 239 6.21 7.04 -12.36
CA LEU A 239 7.12 7.96 -11.68
C LEU A 239 8.58 7.58 -11.93
N ALA A 240 8.92 6.29 -11.82
CA ALA A 240 10.26 5.80 -12.11
C ALA A 240 10.69 6.05 -13.57
N TRP A 241 9.80 5.76 -14.54
CA TRP A 241 10.07 6.03 -15.97
C TRP A 241 10.34 7.50 -16.27
N SER A 242 9.53 8.39 -15.68
CA SER A 242 9.66 9.83 -15.88
C SER A 242 11.01 10.34 -15.35
N GLY A 243 11.48 9.77 -14.23
CA GLY A 243 12.80 10.06 -13.68
C GLY A 243 13.95 9.60 -14.57
N VAL A 244 13.85 8.41 -15.19
CA VAL A 244 14.86 7.91 -16.14
C VAL A 244 14.93 8.79 -17.39
N ALA A 245 13.80 9.07 -18.02
CA ALA A 245 13.73 9.90 -19.22
C ALA A 245 14.31 11.31 -19.00
N GLN A 246 14.07 11.90 -17.83
CA GLN A 246 14.63 13.21 -17.48
C GLN A 246 16.15 13.15 -17.25
N SER A 247 16.66 12.08 -16.62
CA SER A 247 18.11 11.88 -16.43
C SER A 247 18.86 11.74 -17.75
N ASP A 248 18.26 11.08 -18.74
CA ASP A 248 18.86 10.90 -20.06
C ASP A 248 18.87 12.21 -20.86
N ALA A 249 17.78 12.99 -20.79
CA ALA A 249 17.72 14.32 -21.39
C ALA A 249 18.80 15.26 -20.82
N ASP A 250 18.96 15.30 -19.49
CA ASP A 250 19.97 16.14 -18.82
C ASP A 250 21.41 15.74 -19.23
N ARG A 251 21.69 14.44 -19.39
CA ARG A 251 22.98 13.95 -19.86
C ARG A 251 23.27 14.35 -21.32
N GLY A 252 22.25 14.31 -22.18
CA GLY A 252 22.35 14.77 -23.57
C GLY A 252 22.73 16.25 -23.66
N VAL A 253 22.05 17.11 -22.89
CA VAL A 253 22.34 18.55 -22.83
C VAL A 253 23.76 18.83 -22.34
N ARG A 254 24.23 18.10 -21.32
CA ARG A 254 25.58 18.30 -20.78
C ARG A 254 26.68 17.95 -21.79
N LYS A 255 26.51 16.88 -22.59
CA LYS A 255 27.45 16.51 -23.66
C LYS A 255 27.47 17.52 -24.81
N GLY A 256 26.35 18.19 -25.08
CA GLY A 256 26.25 19.23 -26.11
C GLY A 256 26.93 20.55 -25.74
N ARG A 257 27.10 20.84 -24.43
CA ARG A 257 27.70 22.09 -23.93
C ARG A 257 29.23 22.08 -23.83
N THR A 258 29.85 20.92 -23.97
CA THR A 258 31.31 20.71 -23.88
C THR A 258 31.98 20.58 -25.26
N ARG A 259 31.25 20.88 -26.33
CA ARG A 259 31.73 20.97 -27.71
C ARG A 259 31.57 22.40 -28.17
#